data_AF-A0AAU1BNF2-F1
#
_entry.id   AF-A0AAU1BNF2-F1
#
_cell.length_a   1.000
_cell.length_b   1.000
_cell.length_c   1.000
_cell.angle_alpha   90.00
_cell.angle_beta   90.00
_cell.angle_gamma   90.00
#
_symmetry.space_group_name_H-M   'P 1'
#
loop_
_entity.id
_entity.type
_entity.pdbx_description
1 polymer ?
#
loop_
_entity_poly.entity_id
_entity_poly.type
_entity_poly.pdbx_seq_one_letter_code
_entity_poly.pdbx_strand_id
1 'polypeptide(L)'
;MPRIAGDQRRDRQAHNRTLAAVERTGSFGLYCYTITVIWYALHGHHPSAAADRREHAPRSTTKAEPSLSDMAAKLRRVITAACFPPNRPGRPTDQEIGAVQHARAVASSDAAA
;
A
#
# COMPACT_ATOMS: atom_id res chain seq x y z
N MET A 1 -44.95 -8.72 24.48
CA MET A 1 -44.65 -7.46 23.75
C MET A 1 -43.13 -7.26 23.72
N PRO A 2 -42.43 -7.56 22.60
CA PRO A 2 -40.99 -7.38 22.50
C PRO A 2 -40.65 -6.02 21.88
N ARG A 3 -39.75 -5.25 22.51
CA ARG A 3 -39.24 -3.97 21.99
C ARG A 3 -37.88 -4.19 21.34
N ILE A 4 -37.89 -4.45 20.04
CA ILE A 4 -36.70 -4.36 19.17
C ILE A 4 -36.56 -2.90 18.74
N ALA A 5 -35.53 -2.23 19.26
CA ALA A 5 -34.94 -1.00 18.72
C ALA A 5 -33.54 -0.95 19.33
N GLY A 6 -32.49 -1.43 18.67
CA GLY A 6 -32.05 -0.92 17.38
C GLY A 6 -31.08 0.24 17.59
N ASP A 7 -30.10 0.10 18.48
CA ASP A 7 -28.94 0.99 18.57
C ASP A 7 -27.79 0.42 17.72
N GLN A 8 -28.04 0.32 16.42
CA GLN A 8 -27.03 0.01 15.38
C GLN A 8 -26.44 1.33 14.86
N ARG A 9 -25.93 2.16 15.77
CA ARG A 9 -25.26 3.43 15.42
C ARG A 9 -23.95 3.60 16.18
N ARG A 10 -22.97 2.69 16.05
CA ARG A 10 -21.55 3.04 16.31
C ARG A 10 -20.49 2.00 15.91
N ASP A 11 -20.71 1.29 14.82
CA ASP A 11 -19.81 0.23 14.32
C ASP A 11 -18.76 0.75 13.31
N ARG A 12 -18.46 2.06 13.36
CA ARG A 12 -17.27 2.67 12.73
C ARG A 12 -16.09 2.86 13.69
N GLN A 13 -16.10 2.21 14.85
CA GLN A 13 -14.87 2.10 15.64
C GLN A 13 -13.95 1.14 14.88
N ALA A 14 -12.93 1.68 14.19
CA ALA A 14 -11.88 0.85 13.62
C ALA A 14 -11.32 -0.01 14.75
N HIS A 15 -11.52 -1.33 14.66
CA HIS A 15 -11.08 -2.30 15.66
C HIS A 15 -9.57 -2.24 15.92
N ASN A 16 -8.81 -1.53 15.07
CA ASN A 16 -7.39 -1.26 15.24
C ASN A 16 -7.04 -0.18 16.28
N ARG A 17 -8.03 0.58 16.79
CA ARG A 17 -7.79 1.68 17.74
C ARG A 17 -7.84 1.26 19.21
N THR A 18 -8.05 -0.03 19.48
CA THR A 18 -7.94 -0.53 20.86
C THR A 18 -6.47 -0.66 21.23
N LEU A 19 -6.12 -0.34 22.48
CA LEU A 19 -4.75 -0.52 22.98
C LEU A 19 -4.27 -1.97 22.77
N ALA A 20 -5.16 -2.95 22.96
CA ALA A 20 -4.87 -4.36 22.68
C ALA A 20 -4.52 -4.65 21.20
N ALA A 21 -5.19 -3.98 20.24
CA ALA A 21 -4.84 -4.12 18.83
C ALA A 21 -3.50 -3.45 18.51
N VAL A 22 -3.19 -2.32 19.16
CA VAL A 22 -1.90 -1.64 19.05
C VAL A 22 -0.78 -2.49 19.65
N GLU A 23 -0.98 -3.12 20.80
CA GLU A 23 0.01 -4.01 21.42
C GLU A 23 0.29 -5.24 20.53
N ARG A 24 -0.76 -5.86 19.98
CA ARG A 24 -0.61 -7.00 19.07
C ARG A 24 0.10 -6.64 17.76
N THR A 25 -0.08 -5.42 17.28
CA THR A 25 0.52 -4.95 16.01
C THR A 25 1.81 -4.16 16.21
N GLY A 26 2.15 -3.76 17.44
CA GLY A 26 3.30 -2.95 17.78
C GLY A 26 4.60 -3.68 17.52
N SER A 27 4.72 -4.92 18.00
CA SER A 27 5.87 -5.78 17.72
C SER A 27 6.03 -6.01 16.22
N PHE A 28 4.93 -6.29 15.51
CA PHE A 28 4.97 -6.46 14.05
C PHE A 28 5.42 -5.18 13.33
N GLY A 29 4.89 -4.02 13.72
CA GLY A 29 5.31 -2.72 13.19
C GLY A 29 6.78 -2.43 13.44
N LEU A 30 7.29 -2.80 14.62
CA LEU A 30 8.72 -2.69 14.95
C LEU A 30 9.58 -3.62 14.08
N TYR A 31 9.16 -4.87 13.84
CA TYR A 31 9.83 -5.77 12.90
C TYR A 31 9.84 -5.21 11.47
N CYS A 32 8.70 -4.71 10.98
CA CYS A 32 8.65 -4.09 9.65
C CYS A 32 9.56 -2.86 9.57
N TYR A 33 9.62 -2.05 10.63
CA TYR A 33 10.52 -0.91 10.73
C TYR A 33 11.98 -1.34 10.63
N THR A 34 12.41 -2.29 11.46
CA THR A 34 13.81 -2.75 11.48
C THR A 34 14.22 -3.39 10.16
N ILE A 35 13.38 -4.25 9.59
CA ILE A 35 13.63 -4.86 8.27
C ILE A 35 13.79 -3.77 7.19
N THR A 36 12.93 -2.75 7.21
CA THR A 36 13.00 -1.65 6.23
C THR A 36 14.32 -0.87 6.34
N VAL A 37 14.72 -0.51 7.57
CA VAL A 37 15.97 0.23 7.82
C VAL A 37 17.19 -0.62 7.45
N ILE A 38 17.25 -1.88 7.88
CA ILE A 38 18.35 -2.80 7.57
C ILE A 38 18.47 -3.02 6.06
N TRP A 39 17.36 -3.31 5.38
CA TRP A 39 17.37 -3.47 3.93
C TRP A 39 17.85 -2.21 3.23
N TYR A 40 17.39 -1.04 3.68
CA TYR A 40 17.78 0.24 3.08
C TYR A 40 19.27 0.52 3.28
N ALA A 41 19.82 0.24 4.47
CA ALA A 41 21.25 0.39 4.75
C ALA A 41 22.11 -0.54 3.88
N LEU A 42 21.67 -1.79 3.67
CA LEU A 42 22.45 -2.80 2.95
C LEU A 42 22.32 -2.72 1.41
N HIS A 43 21.12 -2.42 0.90
CA HIS A 43 20.80 -2.51 -0.54
C HIS A 43 20.19 -1.22 -1.09
N GLY A 44 19.68 -0.35 -0.22
CA GLY A 44 18.93 0.84 -0.58
C GLY A 44 19.78 2.09 -0.80
N HIS A 45 21.01 2.12 -0.28
CA HIS A 45 21.94 3.25 -0.33
C HIS A 45 22.61 3.40 -1.71
N HIS A 46 21.80 3.50 -2.77
CA HIS A 46 22.27 3.78 -4.12
C HIS A 46 22.06 5.27 -4.44
N PRO A 47 23.11 6.03 -4.79
CA PRO A 47 23.00 7.47 -5.05
C PRO A 47 22.04 7.82 -6.21
N SER A 48 21.80 6.88 -7.14
CA SER A 48 20.80 7.08 -8.20
C SER A 48 19.35 7.13 -7.68
N ALA A 49 19.05 6.50 -6.55
CA ALA A 49 17.70 6.49 -5.98
C ALA A 49 17.29 7.85 -5.40
N ALA A 50 18.25 8.74 -5.14
CA ALA A 50 17.99 10.12 -4.78
C ALA A 50 17.71 10.99 -6.03
N ALA A 51 18.27 10.64 -7.19
CA ALA A 51 18.01 11.31 -8.46
C ALA A 51 16.62 10.94 -9.01
N ASP A 52 16.27 9.65 -9.04
CA ASP A 52 14.93 9.18 -9.42
C ASP A 52 13.83 9.78 -8.52
N ARG A 53 14.17 10.12 -7.27
CA ARG A 53 13.27 10.78 -6.32
C ARG A 53 13.04 12.26 -6.64
N ARG A 54 14.05 12.99 -7.12
CA ARG A 54 13.90 14.40 -7.52
C ARG A 54 12.91 14.54 -8.68
N GLU A 55 12.83 13.53 -9.55
CA GLU A 55 11.87 13.49 -10.65
C GLU A 55 10.43 13.21 -10.21
N HIS A 56 10.23 12.45 -9.12
CA HIS A 56 8.90 12.01 -8.69
C HIS A 56 8.30 12.74 -7.48
N ALA A 57 9.09 13.52 -6.72
CA ALA A 57 8.60 14.25 -5.55
C ALA A 57 9.29 15.63 -5.40
N PRO A 58 8.91 16.64 -6.22
CA PRO A 58 9.54 17.97 -6.21
C PRO A 58 9.30 18.78 -4.92
N ARG A 59 8.44 18.32 -4.02
CA ARG A 59 8.07 19.04 -2.78
C ARG A 59 9.01 18.80 -1.59
N SER A 60 9.92 17.82 -1.69
CA SER A 60 10.85 17.45 -0.61
C SER A 60 12.22 18.07 -0.85
N THR A 61 12.28 19.40 -0.99
CA THR A 61 13.48 20.13 -1.41
C THR A 61 14.55 20.28 -0.32
N THR A 62 14.17 20.18 0.96
CA THR A 62 15.07 20.53 2.08
C THR A 62 15.59 19.32 2.86
N LYS A 63 15.01 18.13 2.67
CA LYS A 63 15.39 16.94 3.46
C LYS A 63 16.43 16.10 2.72
N ALA A 64 17.70 16.25 3.12
CA ALA A 64 18.83 15.50 2.55
C ALA A 64 18.78 14.00 2.89
N GLU A 65 18.14 13.62 4.00
CA GLU A 65 18.07 12.23 4.45
C GLU A 65 16.73 11.56 4.10
N PRO A 66 16.75 10.30 3.64
CA PRO A 66 15.55 9.53 3.36
C PRO A 66 14.70 9.35 4.63
N SER A 67 13.41 9.64 4.55
CA SER A 67 12.48 9.27 5.62
C SER A 67 12.17 7.77 5.58
N LEU A 68 11.71 7.21 6.70
CA LEU A 68 11.23 5.82 6.76
C LEU A 68 10.18 5.52 5.68
N SER A 69 9.24 6.43 5.44
CA SER A 69 8.22 6.27 4.41
C SER A 69 8.83 6.16 3.01
N ASP A 70 9.93 6.87 2.76
CA ASP A 70 10.64 6.79 1.49
C ASP A 70 11.37 5.44 1.34
N MET A 71 11.97 4.94 2.42
CA MET A 71 12.59 3.62 2.45
C MET A 71 11.55 2.53 2.21
N ALA A 72 10.40 2.62 2.88
CA ALA A 72 9.28 1.69 2.74
C ALA A 72 8.66 1.74 1.33
N ALA A 73 8.52 2.93 0.73
CA ALA A 73 8.05 3.08 -0.64
C ALA A 73 9.01 2.42 -1.64
N LYS A 74 10.33 2.57 -1.46
CA LYS A 74 11.33 1.91 -2.29
C LYS A 74 11.27 0.39 -2.11
N LEU A 75 11.25 -0.10 -0.87
CA LEU A 75 11.15 -1.51 -0.57
C LEU A 75 9.88 -2.14 -1.18
N ARG A 76 8.73 -1.46 -1.07
CA ARG A 76 7.48 -1.91 -1.69
C ARG A 76 7.63 -2.08 -3.20
N ARG A 77 8.23 -1.11 -3.90
CA ARG A 77 8.45 -1.20 -5.35
C ARG A 77 9.31 -2.42 -5.72
N VAL A 78 10.37 -2.67 -4.97
CA VAL A 78 11.26 -3.83 -5.17
C VAL A 78 10.52 -5.14 -4.94
N ILE A 79 9.78 -5.26 -3.83
CA ILE A 79 8.98 -6.46 -3.53
C ILE A 79 7.94 -6.69 -4.62
N THR A 80 7.21 -5.66 -5.03
CA THR A 80 6.21 -5.77 -6.11
C THR A 80 6.85 -6.20 -7.42
N ALA A 81 7.97 -5.62 -7.82
CA ALA A 81 8.68 -6.02 -9.03
C ALA A 81 9.15 -7.48 -8.98
N ALA A 82 9.61 -7.95 -7.81
CA ALA A 82 10.02 -9.34 -7.61
C ALA A 82 8.84 -10.32 -7.63
N CYS A 83 7.71 -9.95 -7.02
CA CYS A 83 6.51 -10.79 -6.99
C CYS A 83 5.77 -10.85 -8.34
N PHE A 84 5.81 -9.75 -9.10
CA PHE A 84 5.11 -9.59 -10.37
C PHE A 84 6.09 -9.27 -11.49
N PRO A 85 6.92 -10.25 -11.90
CA PRO A 85 7.84 -10.05 -13.01
C PRO A 85 7.05 -9.82 -14.31
N PRO A 86 7.56 -8.97 -15.22
CA PRO A 86 6.85 -8.60 -16.45
C PRO A 86 6.58 -9.76 -17.39
N ASN A 87 7.41 -10.82 -17.34
CA ASN A 87 7.36 -11.98 -18.22
C ASN A 87 6.94 -13.26 -17.48
N ARG A 88 5.77 -13.23 -16.82
CA ARG A 88 5.20 -14.41 -16.17
C ARG A 88 4.31 -15.17 -17.17
N PRO A 89 4.48 -16.49 -17.37
CA PRO A 89 3.57 -17.27 -18.22
C PRO A 89 2.15 -17.19 -17.64
N GLY A 90 1.18 -16.80 -18.48
CA GLY A 90 -0.22 -16.58 -18.08
C GLY A 90 -0.55 -15.16 -17.59
N ARG A 91 0.33 -14.16 -17.81
CA ARG A 91 -0.02 -12.76 -17.57
C ARG A 91 -1.08 -12.30 -18.61
N PRO A 92 -2.22 -11.75 -18.17
CA PRO A 92 -3.22 -11.20 -19.09
C PRO A 92 -2.61 -10.08 -19.92
N THR A 93 -2.92 -10.09 -21.20
CA THR A 93 -2.54 -9.03 -22.14
C THR A 93 -3.24 -7.72 -21.78
N ASP A 94 -2.69 -6.59 -22.20
CA ASP A 94 -3.30 -5.28 -21.95
C ASP A 94 -4.72 -5.18 -22.54
N GLN A 95 -4.99 -5.92 -23.62
CA GLN A 95 -6.32 -6.02 -24.22
C GLN A 95 -7.32 -6.76 -23.32
N GLU A 96 -6.94 -7.90 -22.75
CA GLU A 96 -7.78 -8.65 -21.81
C GLU A 96 -8.07 -7.83 -20.54
N ILE A 97 -7.06 -7.11 -20.04
CA ILE A 97 -7.22 -6.20 -18.89
C ILE A 97 -8.22 -5.08 -19.23
N GLY A 98 -8.08 -4.47 -20.42
CA GLY A 98 -8.99 -3.43 -20.89
C GLY A 98 -10.44 -3.92 -21.02
N ALA A 99 -10.64 -5.13 -21.57
CA ALA A 99 -11.95 -5.73 -21.72
C ALA A 99 -12.67 -5.93 -20.37
N VAL A 100 -11.97 -6.43 -19.36
CA VAL A 100 -12.52 -6.61 -18.00
C VAL A 100 -12.86 -5.27 -17.35
N GLN A 101 -12.02 -4.25 -17.52
CA GLN A 101 -12.27 -2.92 -16.97
C GLN A 101 -13.50 -2.27 -17.61
N HIS A 102 -13.63 -2.38 -18.94
CA HIS A 102 -14.80 -1.90 -19.67
C HIS A 102 -16.08 -2.60 -19.21
N ALA A 103 -16.07 -3.93 -19.11
CA ALA A 103 -17.23 -4.70 -18.64
C ALA A 103 -17.65 -4.31 -17.21
N ARG A 104 -16.69 -4.05 -16.31
CA ARG A 104 -16.98 -3.56 -14.96
C ARG A 104 -17.58 -2.16 -14.95
N ALA A 105 -17.11 -1.27 -15.83
CA ALA A 105 -17.66 0.07 -15.95
C ALA A 105 -19.12 0.03 -16.40
N VAL A 106 -19.43 -0.78 -17.43
CA VAL A 106 -20.80 -0.99 -17.93
C VAL A 106 -21.71 -1.55 -16.84
N ALA A 107 -21.26 -2.59 -16.12
CA ALA A 107 -22.06 -3.17 -15.03
C ALA A 107 -22.34 -2.17 -13.88
N SER A 108 -21.38 -1.27 -13.60
CA SER A 108 -21.57 -0.22 -12.58
C SER A 108 -22.50 0.90 -13.02
N SER A 109 -22.56 1.21 -14.31
CA SER A 109 -23.51 2.18 -14.86
C SER A 109 -24.93 1.62 -14.95
N ASP A 110 -25.08 0.33 -15.31
CA ASP A 110 -26.39 -0.33 -15.38
C ASP A 110 -27.02 -0.49 -14.00
N ALA A 111 -26.21 -0.70 -12.95
CA ALA A 111 -26.70 -0.79 -11.57
C ALA A 111 -27.11 0.57 -10.96
N ALA A 112 -26.79 1.69 -11.62
CA ALA A 112 -27.10 3.04 -11.17
C ALA A 112 -28.29 3.68 -11.93
N ALA A 113 -28.82 3.00 -12.95
CA ALA A 113 -29.99 3.38 -13.74
C ALA A 113 -31.25 2.65 -13.23
#